data_AF-A0AAN9BHG4-F1
#
_entry.id   AF-A0AAN9BHG4-F1
#
_cell.length_a   1.000
_cell.length_b   1.000
_cell.length_c   1.000
_cell.angle_alpha   90.00
_cell.angle_beta   90.00
_cell.angle_gamma   90.00
#
_symmetry.space_group_name_H-M   'P 1'
#
loop_
_entity.id
_entity.type
_entity.pdbx_description
1 polymer ?
#
loop_
_entity_poly.entity_id
_entity_poly.type
_entity_poly.pdbx_seq_one_letter_code
_entity_poly.pdbx_strand_id
1 'polypeptide(L)'
;MADNTGQRLSSEQVGYLIELYHGHEALWNAKSKSYRNRDIKDASYRSIQTNFMEKFGVQLTVDTIRKKITNIRTSFVRELTKVNTSRTSGAGADDVYVPSNEHFEQLIFLKPVVTFRKSLTNLIILVSLPLF
;
A
#
# COMPACT_ATOMS: atom_id res chain seq x y z
N MET A 1 8.62 -0.40 27.53
CA MET A 1 8.97 -0.94 26.19
C MET A 1 9.05 0.24 25.24
N ALA A 2 10.17 0.41 24.53
CA ALA A 2 10.42 1.59 23.71
C ALA A 2 9.64 1.51 22.38
N ASP A 3 8.85 2.52 22.07
CA ASP A 3 8.16 2.64 20.79
C ASP A 3 9.15 3.10 19.70
N ASN A 4 9.28 2.33 18.62
CA ASN A 4 10.21 2.62 17.52
C ASN A 4 9.55 3.47 16.42
N THR A 5 8.83 4.52 16.81
CA THR A 5 7.96 5.32 15.93
C THR A 5 8.71 6.02 14.78
N GLY A 6 10.03 6.23 14.91
CA GLY A 6 10.90 6.84 13.89
C GLY A 6 11.70 5.87 13.02
N GLN A 7 11.59 4.54 13.20
CA GLN A 7 12.50 3.59 12.54
C GLN A 7 12.20 3.43 11.04
N ARG A 8 13.27 3.43 10.23
CA ARG A 8 13.21 3.03 8.82
C ARG A 8 13.19 1.50 8.74
N LEU A 9 12.18 0.94 8.07
CA LEU A 9 12.08 -0.51 7.87
C LEU A 9 13.10 -0.95 6.82
N SER A 10 13.70 -2.13 7.02
CA SER A 10 14.50 -2.81 6.00
C SER A 10 13.62 -3.29 4.83
N SER A 11 14.22 -3.63 3.69
CA SER A 11 13.48 -4.17 2.55
C SER A 11 12.68 -5.43 2.92
N GLU A 12 13.30 -6.35 3.67
CA GLU A 12 12.65 -7.56 4.18
C GLU A 12 11.43 -7.24 5.07
N GLN A 13 11.57 -6.26 5.97
CA GLN A 13 10.49 -5.80 6.83
C GLN A 13 9.35 -5.17 6.02
N VAL A 14 9.66 -4.39 4.98
CA VAL A 14 8.65 -3.83 4.08
C VAL A 14 7.94 -4.96 3.32
N GLY A 15 8.67 -5.91 2.75
CA GLY A 15 8.10 -7.07 2.06
C GLY A 15 7.14 -7.87 2.95
N TYR A 16 7.54 -8.16 4.19
CA TYR A 16 6.67 -8.87 5.13
C TYR A 16 5.46 -8.04 5.56
N LEU A 17 5.62 -6.73 5.74
CA LEU A 17 4.48 -5.85 6.03
C LEU A 17 3.47 -5.86 4.86
N ILE A 18 3.94 -5.91 3.62
CA ILE A 18 3.10 -6.00 2.42
C ILE A 18 2.37 -7.34 2.37
N GLU A 19 3.06 -8.44 2.71
CA GLU A 19 2.46 -9.78 2.78
C GLU A 19 1.31 -9.84 3.80
N LEU A 20 1.55 -9.38 5.03
CA LEU A 20 0.51 -9.29 6.05
C LEU A 20 -0.64 -8.38 5.61
N TYR A 21 -0.32 -7.23 5.00
CA TYR A 21 -1.31 -6.30 4.48
C TYR A 21 -2.18 -6.92 3.39
N HIS A 22 -1.59 -7.67 2.46
CA HIS A 22 -2.31 -8.39 1.40
C HIS A 22 -3.29 -9.42 1.99
N GLY A 23 -2.91 -10.14 3.04
CA GLY A 23 -3.78 -11.11 3.72
C GLY A 23 -5.02 -10.50 4.39
N HIS A 24 -5.02 -9.20 4.68
CA HIS A 24 -6.12 -8.51 5.36
C HIS A 24 -6.99 -7.70 4.39
N GLU A 25 -7.89 -8.37 3.66
CA GLU A 25 -8.80 -7.74 2.68
C GLU A 25 -9.58 -6.53 3.21
N ALA A 26 -9.94 -6.53 4.51
CA ALA A 26 -10.65 -5.42 5.14
C ALA A 26 -9.88 -4.09 5.04
N LEU A 27 -8.55 -4.14 4.84
CA LEU A 27 -7.69 -2.96 4.76
C LEU A 27 -7.50 -2.42 3.34
N TRP A 28 -7.83 -3.18 2.29
CA TRP A 28 -7.50 -2.80 0.92
C TRP A 28 -8.56 -3.13 -0.12
N ASN A 29 -9.36 -4.17 0.09
CA ASN A 29 -10.35 -4.64 -0.87
C ASN A 29 -11.69 -3.93 -0.67
N ALA A 30 -11.91 -2.82 -1.38
CA ALA A 30 -13.16 -2.06 -1.31
C ALA A 30 -14.42 -2.85 -1.73
N LYS A 31 -14.25 -3.99 -2.42
CA LYS A 31 -15.34 -4.89 -2.81
C LYS A 31 -15.70 -5.90 -1.69
N SER A 32 -14.83 -6.08 -0.70
CA SER A 32 -15.08 -6.99 0.42
C SER A 32 -16.11 -6.38 1.37
N LYS A 33 -17.04 -7.20 1.88
CA LYS A 33 -18.04 -6.77 2.88
C LYS A 33 -17.38 -6.23 4.15
N SER A 34 -16.22 -6.80 4.50
CA SER A 34 -15.44 -6.46 5.69
C SER A 34 -14.79 -5.08 5.62
N TYR A 35 -14.64 -4.50 4.42
CA TYR A 35 -13.93 -3.23 4.22
C TYR A 35 -14.60 -2.03 4.91
N ARG A 36 -15.93 -2.06 5.05
CA ARG A 36 -16.69 -1.01 5.75
C ARG A 36 -16.75 -1.21 7.26
N ASN A 37 -16.30 -2.37 7.75
CA ASN A 37 -16.38 -2.69 9.17
C ASN A 37 -15.13 -2.18 9.90
N ARG A 38 -15.34 -1.17 10.76
CA ARG A 38 -14.26 -0.56 11.55
C ARG A 38 -13.58 -1.54 12.49
N ASP A 39 -14.36 -2.39 13.16
CA ASP A 39 -13.84 -3.35 14.14
C ASP A 39 -12.94 -4.39 13.46
N ILE A 40 -13.31 -4.85 12.26
CA ILE A 40 -12.48 -5.79 11.49
C ILE A 40 -11.19 -5.12 11.03
N LYS A 41 -11.21 -3.83 10.66
CA LYS A 41 -10.00 -3.09 10.29
C LYS A 41 -9.07 -2.91 11.48
N ASP A 42 -9.61 -2.51 12.64
CA ASP A 42 -8.83 -2.34 13.86
C ASP A 42 -8.23 -3.67 14.33
N ALA A 43 -9.00 -4.77 14.25
CA ALA A 43 -8.51 -6.13 14.51
C ALA A 43 -7.40 -6.53 13.50
N SER A 44 -7.55 -6.19 12.23
CA SER A 44 -6.55 -6.47 11.19
C SER A 44 -5.25 -5.73 11.47
N TYR A 45 -5.30 -4.45 11.84
CA TYR A 45 -4.08 -3.70 12.19
C TYR A 45 -3.39 -4.27 13.44
N ARG A 46 -4.15 -4.71 14.45
CA ARG A 46 -3.60 -5.37 15.63
C ARG A 46 -2.97 -6.73 15.28
N SER A 47 -3.60 -7.49 14.39
CA SER A 47 -3.02 -8.72 13.85
C SER A 47 -1.68 -8.45 13.17
N ILE A 48 -1.60 -7.45 12.29
CA ILE A 48 -0.34 -7.05 11.66
C ILE A 48 0.71 -6.68 12.71
N GLN A 49 0.33 -5.90 13.71
CA GLN A 49 1.22 -5.49 14.80
C GLN A 49 1.83 -6.68 15.53
N THR A 50 1.00 -7.65 15.95
CA THR A 50 1.45 -8.86 16.65
C THR A 50 2.39 -9.69 15.78
N ASN A 51 1.98 -10.03 14.55
CA ASN A 51 2.78 -10.86 13.64
C ASN A 51 4.12 -10.19 13.27
N PHE A 52 4.13 -8.87 13.14
CA PHE A 52 5.36 -8.12 12.86
C PHE A 52 6.32 -8.13 14.04
N MET A 53 5.80 -7.94 15.26
CA MET A 53 6.57 -8.01 16.49
C MET A 53 7.13 -9.42 16.71
N GLU A 54 6.34 -10.47 16.48
CA GLU A 54 6.78 -11.86 16.62
C GLU A 54 7.91 -12.21 15.66
N LYS A 55 7.85 -11.74 14.41
CA LYS A 55 8.88 -12.05 13.40
C LYS A 55 10.18 -11.27 13.59
N PHE A 56 10.10 -9.97 13.87
CA PHE A 56 11.27 -9.08 13.88
C PHE A 56 11.69 -8.58 15.26
N GLY A 57 10.91 -8.85 16.31
CA GLY A 57 11.14 -8.29 17.65
C GLY A 57 10.91 -6.78 17.71
N VAL A 58 10.33 -6.17 16.67
CA VAL A 58 10.13 -4.71 16.58
C VAL A 58 8.69 -4.36 16.93
N GLN A 59 8.53 -3.53 17.95
CA GLN A 59 7.23 -3.03 18.35
C GLN A 59 6.86 -1.78 17.55
N LEU A 60 5.89 -1.93 16.64
CA LEU A 60 5.28 -0.83 15.90
C LEU A 60 3.92 -0.50 16.50
N THR A 61 3.53 0.77 16.55
CA THR A 61 2.16 1.16 16.89
C THR A 61 1.24 0.98 15.69
N VAL A 62 -0.07 0.81 15.94
CA VAL A 62 -1.08 0.77 14.87
C VAL A 62 -1.03 2.01 13.98
N ASP A 63 -0.78 3.19 14.57
CA ASP A 63 -0.65 4.44 13.81
C ASP A 63 0.57 4.43 12.89
N THR A 64 1.72 3.92 13.37
CA THR A 64 2.92 3.75 12.55
C THR A 64 2.66 2.77 11.41
N ILE A 65 2.01 1.63 11.68
CA ILE A 65 1.64 0.65 10.64
C ILE A 65 0.75 1.29 9.58
N ARG A 66 -0.28 2.04 10.00
CA ARG A 66 -1.17 2.76 9.09
C ARG A 66 -0.40 3.74 8.21
N LYS A 67 0.49 4.56 8.79
CA LYS A 67 1.36 5.49 8.06
C LYS A 67 2.26 4.77 7.07
N LYS A 68 2.89 3.65 7.45
CA LYS A 68 3.75 2.85 6.56
C LYS A 68 2.95 2.28 5.39
N ILE A 69 1.78 1.70 5.63
CA ILE A 69 0.89 1.21 4.58
C ILE A 69 0.48 2.34 3.63
N THR A 70 0.13 3.53 4.15
CA THR A 70 -0.19 4.69 3.32
C THR A 70 0.98 5.11 2.43
N ASN A 71 2.21 5.11 2.95
CA ASN A 71 3.40 5.44 2.19
C ASN A 71 3.66 4.41 1.07
N ILE A 72 3.55 3.11 1.40
CA ILE A 72 3.69 2.01 0.44
C ILE A 72 2.68 2.16 -0.70
N ARG A 73 1.40 2.36 -0.37
CA ARG A 73 0.34 2.60 -1.37
C ARG A 73 0.64 3.81 -2.24
N THR A 74 1.10 4.90 -1.63
CA THR A 74 1.41 6.14 -2.36
C THR A 74 2.57 5.93 -3.34
N SER A 75 3.62 5.21 -2.93
CA SER A 75 4.74 4.86 -3.82
C SER A 75 4.25 4.01 -4.99
N PHE A 76 3.47 2.97 -4.71
CA PHE A 76 2.92 2.09 -5.73
C PHE A 76 2.05 2.84 -6.74
N VAL A 77 1.16 3.71 -6.28
CA VAL A 77 0.30 4.49 -7.20
C VAL A 77 1.13 5.43 -8.06
N ARG A 78 2.16 6.08 -7.51
CA ARG A 78 3.07 6.95 -8.29
C ARG A 78 3.80 6.16 -9.37
N GLU A 79 4.31 4.98 -9.05
CA GLU A 79 4.97 4.11 -10.02
C GLU A 79 3.99 3.60 -11.08
N LEU A 80 2.82 3.11 -10.66
CA LEU A 80 1.78 2.64 -11.58
C LEU A 80 1.28 3.77 -12.50
N THR A 81 1.26 5.01 -12.01
CA THR A 81 0.99 6.21 -12.83
C THR A 81 2.05 6.39 -13.90
N LYS A 82 3.35 6.30 -13.56
CA LYS A 82 4.44 6.40 -14.54
C LYS A 82 4.33 5.34 -15.63
N VAL A 83 4.04 4.09 -15.24
CA VAL A 83 3.81 2.97 -16.17
C VAL A 83 2.61 3.23 -17.09
N ASN A 84 1.55 3.87 -16.59
CA ASN A 84 0.36 4.15 -17.40
C ASN A 84 0.54 5.37 -18.32
N THR A 85 1.23 6.41 -17.85
CA THR A 85 1.52 7.61 -18.64
C THR A 85 2.47 7.28 -19.81
N SER A 86 3.51 6.47 -19.58
CA SER A 86 4.43 6.04 -20.66
C SER A 86 3.69 5.31 -21.80
N ARG A 87 2.67 4.52 -21.46
CA ARG A 87 1.82 3.83 -22.46
C ARG A 87 0.88 4.76 -23.23
N THR A 88 0.54 5.93 -22.69
CA THR A 88 -0.49 6.82 -23.28
C THR A 88 0.13 7.89 -24.19
N SER A 89 1.40 8.27 -23.99
CA SER A 89 2.05 9.38 -24.70
C SER A 89 2.53 9.07 -26.13
N GLY A 90 2.03 8.02 -26.78
CA GLY A 90 2.43 7.66 -28.15
C GLY A 90 3.87 7.19 -28.28
N ALA A 91 4.51 6.78 -27.17
CA ALA A 91 5.83 6.18 -27.20
C ALA A 91 5.75 4.79 -27.87
N GLY A 92 6.71 4.48 -28.74
CA GLY A 92 6.83 3.16 -29.35
C GLY A 92 6.94 2.06 -28.28
N ALA A 93 6.61 0.81 -28.64
CA ALA A 93 6.54 -0.32 -27.71
C ALA A 93 7.81 -0.57 -26.86
N ASP A 94 8.94 0.03 -27.24
CA ASP A 94 10.24 -0.01 -26.54
C ASP A 94 10.37 0.92 -25.32
N ASP A 95 9.45 1.87 -25.08
CA ASP A 95 9.62 2.93 -24.06
C ASP A 95 8.70 2.76 -22.81
N VAL A 96 8.24 1.54 -22.54
CA VAL A 96 7.39 1.28 -21.36
C VAL A 96 8.26 1.28 -20.10
N TYR A 97 8.12 2.32 -19.27
CA TYR A 97 8.75 2.40 -17.95
C TYR A 97 8.60 1.09 -17.16
N VAL A 98 9.74 0.49 -16.79
CA VAL A 98 9.82 -0.67 -15.91
C VAL A 98 9.96 -0.16 -14.47
N PRO A 99 9.03 -0.47 -13.56
CA PRO A 99 9.12 -0.05 -12.17
C PRO A 99 10.34 -0.66 -11.50
N SER A 100 11.19 0.18 -10.89
CA SER A 100 12.43 -0.24 -10.23
C SER A 100 12.26 -0.59 -8.75
N ASN A 101 11.02 -0.60 -8.25
CA ASN A 101 10.74 -0.86 -6.85
C ASN A 101 10.67 -2.37 -6.60
N GLU A 102 11.51 -2.84 -5.70
CA GLU A 102 11.63 -4.24 -5.29
C GLU A 102 10.28 -4.87 -4.90
N HIS A 103 9.37 -4.08 -4.33
CA HIS A 103 8.08 -4.57 -3.85
C HIS A 103 6.92 -4.29 -4.83
N PHE A 104 7.19 -3.80 -6.04
CA PHE A 104 6.14 -3.46 -7.00
C PHE A 104 5.27 -4.68 -7.33
N GLU A 105 5.90 -5.84 -7.54
CA GLU A 105 5.19 -7.10 -7.83
C GLU A 105 4.33 -7.54 -6.65
N GLN A 106 4.83 -7.40 -5.42
CA GLN A 106 4.08 -7.74 -4.21
C GLN A 106 2.86 -6.84 -4.00
N LEU A 107 2.84 -5.64 -4.61
CA LEU A 107 1.74 -4.68 -4.51
C LEU A 107 0.75 -4.76 -5.67
N ILE A 108 0.97 -5.69 -6.63
CA ILE A 108 0.13 -5.80 -7.84
C ILE A 108 -1.35 -6.06 -7.51
N PHE A 109 -1.65 -6.69 -6.37
CA PHE A 109 -3.01 -6.95 -5.89
C PHE A 109 -3.82 -5.66 -5.66
N LEU A 110 -3.15 -4.52 -5.49
CA LEU A 110 -3.80 -3.22 -5.34
C LEU A 110 -4.28 -2.65 -6.67
N LYS A 111 -3.70 -3.06 -7.81
CA LYS A 111 -4.05 -2.56 -9.14
C LYS A 111 -5.57 -2.55 -9.43
N PRO A 112 -6.36 -3.62 -9.17
CA PRO A 112 -7.80 -3.61 -9.42
C PRO A 112 -8.61 -2.67 -8.51
N VAL A 113 -8.06 -2.24 -7.37
CA VAL A 113 -8.73 -1.32 -6.43
C VAL A 113 -8.22 0.12 -6.52
N VAL A 114 -7.11 0.35 -7.23
CA VAL A 114 -6.57 1.68 -7.52
C VAL A 114 -7.33 2.28 -8.70
N THR A 115 -8.06 3.37 -8.45
CA THR A 115 -8.79 4.11 -9.48
C THR A 115 -8.02 5.35 -9.90
N PHE A 116 -7.64 5.44 -11.17
CA PHE A 116 -7.09 6.65 -11.77
C PHE A 116 -8.23 7.53 -12.27
N ARG A 117 -8.61 8.58 -11.55
CA ARG A 117 -9.53 9.58 -12.11
C ARG A 117 -8.74 10.56 -12.99
N LYS A 118 -9.10 10.66 -14.26
CA LYS A 118 -8.67 11.73 -15.16
C LYS A 118 -9.40 13.02 -14.73
N SER A 119 -8.76 13.89 -13.95
CA SER A 119 -9.20 15.29 -13.81
C SER A 119 -8.33 16.15 -14.73
N LEU A 120 -8.96 17.08 -15.46
CA LEU A 120 -8.43 17.78 -16.62
C LEU A 120 -7.21 18.69 -16.37
N THR A 121 -6.74 18.87 -15.14
CA THR A 121 -5.59 19.76 -14.89
C THR A 121 -4.65 19.36 -13.76
N ASN A 122 -4.90 18.26 -13.05
CA ASN A 122 -3.93 17.63 -12.14
C ASN A 122 -4.48 16.25 -11.77
N LEU A 123 -3.64 15.22 -11.82
CA LEU A 123 -4.02 13.84 -11.49
C LEU A 123 -4.31 13.74 -9.98
N ILE A 124 -5.54 14.07 -9.56
CA ILE A 124 -5.96 13.90 -8.17
C ILE A 124 -6.10 12.40 -7.92
N ILE A 125 -5.13 11.84 -7.19
CA ILE A 125 -5.17 10.47 -6.69
C ILE A 125 -6.22 10.41 -5.57
N LEU A 126 -7.48 10.20 -5.94
CA LEU A 126 -8.46 9.69 -5.00
C LEU A 126 -8.19 8.20 -4.85
N VAL A 127 -7.36 7.88 -3.86
CA VAL A 127 -7.49 6.58 -3.21
C VAL A 127 -8.95 6.53 -2.76
N SER A 128 -9.76 5.64 -3.33
CA SER A 128 -11.06 5.32 -2.77
C SER A 128 -10.83 4.70 -1.39
N LEU A 129 -10.60 5.53 -0.39
CA LEU A 129 -10.49 5.20 1.02
C LEU A 129 -11.01 6.43 1.78
N PRO A 130 -12.10 6.31 2.55
CA PRO A 130 -12.49 7.37 3.46
C PRO A 130 -11.32 7.65 4.39
N LEU A 131 -10.95 8.93 4.47
CA LEU A 131 -10.22 9.50 5.60
C LEU A 131 -10.98 9.06 6.86
N PHE A 132 -10.46 8.05 7.55
CA PHE A 132 -10.83 7.71 8.93
C PHE A 132 -9.61 7.95 9.80
#